data_AF-A0A7U6QP14-F1
#
_entry.id   AF-A0A7U6QP14-F1
#
_cell.length_a   1.000
_cell.length_b   1.000
_cell.length_c   1.000
_cell.angle_alpha   90.00
_cell.angle_beta   90.00
_cell.angle_gamma   90.00
#
_symmetry.space_group_name_H-M   'P 1'
#
loop_
_entity.id
_entity.type
_entity.pdbx_description
1 polymer ?
#
loop_
_entity_poly.entity_id
_entity_poly.type
_entity_poly.pdbx_seq_one_letter_code
_entity_poly.pdbx_strand_id
1 'polypeptide(L)' 'MDAKNGYDNIDEAWQAVNDYIWGYYQSVRPHSFNEYLTPSKKERLYFNKNLLSTV' A
#
# COMPACT_ATOMS: atom_id res chain seq x y z
N MET A 1 17.84 22.48 -15.80
CA MET A 1 16.96 21.30 -15.86
C MET A 1 15.76 21.64 -15.01
N ASP A 2 14.65 21.97 -15.67
CA ASP A 2 13.43 22.39 -14.99
C ASP A 2 12.75 21.13 -14.42
N ALA A 3 12.76 21.00 -13.09
CA ALA A 3 12.02 19.92 -12.44
C ALA A 3 10.52 20.20 -12.62
N LYS A 4 9.78 19.28 -13.25
CA LYS A 4 8.31 19.30 -13.24
C LYS A 4 7.84 19.10 -11.80
N ASN A 5 7.03 20.03 -11.30
CA ASN A 5 6.45 19.99 -9.94
C ASN A 5 5.12 19.23 -9.87
N GLY A 6 4.86 18.26 -10.77
CA GLY A 6 3.61 17.51 -10.79
C GLY A 6 3.48 16.56 -11.97
N TYR A 7 2.31 15.92 -12.06
CA TYR A 7 1.94 15.03 -13.15
C TYR A 7 1.38 15.81 -14.33
N ASP A 8 1.65 15.33 -15.54
CA ASP A 8 1.21 15.95 -16.79
C ASP A 8 -0.28 15.75 -17.05
N ASN A 9 -0.82 14.63 -16.57
CA ASN A 9 -2.22 14.27 -16.71
C ASN A 9 -2.68 13.30 -15.61
N ILE A 10 -3.98 13.03 -15.61
CA ILE A 10 -4.61 12.17 -14.61
C ILE A 10 -4.15 10.71 -14.71
N ASP A 11 -3.83 10.22 -15.91
CA ASP A 11 -3.40 8.83 -16.11
C ASP A 11 -2.02 8.59 -15.51
N GLU A 12 -1.10 9.55 -15.66
CA GLU A 12 0.22 9.53 -15.02
C GLU A 12 0.09 9.58 -13.49
N ALA A 13 -0.76 10.49 -12.97
CA ALA A 13 -1.02 10.58 -11.54
C ALA A 13 -1.59 9.26 -11.00
N TRP A 14 -2.53 8.65 -11.73
CA TRP A 14 -3.15 7.38 -11.37
C TRP A 14 -2.13 6.23 -11.36
N GLN A 15 -1.28 6.15 -12.38
CA GLN A 15 -0.23 5.14 -12.45
C GLN A 15 0.78 5.30 -11.30
N ALA A 16 1.24 6.53 -11.04
CA ALA A 16 2.19 6.80 -9.96
C ALA A 16 1.63 6.43 -8.58
N VAL A 17 0.35 6.70 -8.33
CA VAL A 17 -0.32 6.28 -7.08
C VAL A 17 -0.43 4.76 -6.99
N ASN A 18 -0.78 4.07 -8.07
CA ASN A 18 -0.84 2.61 -8.09
C ASN A 18 0.53 1.98 -7.85
N ASP A 19 1.56 2.46 -8.52
CA ASP A 19 2.94 1.97 -8.37
C ASP A 19 3.45 2.21 -6.94
N TYR A 20 3.10 3.35 -6.35
CA TYR A 20 3.40 3.62 -4.96
C TYR A 20 2.67 2.64 -4.02
N ILE A 21 1.36 2.44 -4.17
CA ILE A 21 0.58 1.59 -3.25
C ILE A 21 0.95 0.12 -3.42
N TRP A 22 0.87 -0.41 -4.65
CA TRP A 22 1.03 -1.84 -4.94
C TRP A 22 2.49 -2.27 -5.11
N GLY A 23 3.34 -1.37 -5.58
CA GLY A 23 4.78 -1.60 -5.66
C GLY A 23 5.43 -1.30 -4.31
N TYR A 24 5.76 -0.02 -4.09
CA TYR A 24 6.63 0.38 -3.00
C TYR A 24 6.03 0.13 -1.61
N TYR A 25 4.83 0.65 -1.35
CA TYR A 25 4.18 0.56 -0.05
C TYR A 25 3.88 -0.88 0.31
N GLN A 26 3.27 -1.66 -0.59
CA GLN A 26 2.91 -3.04 -0.29
C GLN A 26 4.11 -3.99 -0.12
N SER A 27 5.23 -3.77 -0.83
CA SER A 27 6.31 -4.77 -0.92
C SER A 27 7.69 -4.34 -0.41
N VAL A 28 8.02 -3.04 -0.46
CA VAL A 28 9.38 -2.54 -0.18
C VAL A 28 9.45 -1.80 1.15
N ARG A 29 8.46 -0.95 1.45
CA ARG A 29 8.48 -0.09 2.64
C ARG A 29 8.63 -0.95 3.91
N PRO A 30 9.47 -0.57 4.88
CA PRO A 30 9.47 -1.23 6.18
C PRO A 30 8.15 -0.98 6.94
N HIS A 31 7.51 -2.04 7.42
CA HIS A 31 6.18 -1.99 8.04
C HIS A 31 6.22 -2.15 9.56
N SER A 32 7.04 -1.37 10.26
CA SER A 32 7.23 -1.52 11.72
C SER A 32 5.92 -1.47 12.52
N PHE A 33 4.97 -0.61 12.12
CA PHE A 33 3.64 -0.55 12.74
C PHE A 33 2.81 -1.82 12.56
N ASN A 34 2.95 -2.51 11.42
CA ASN A 34 2.24 -3.77 11.14
C ASN A 34 3.04 -5.00 11.61
N GLU A 35 3.94 -4.87 12.59
CA GLU A 35 4.85 -5.94 13.03
C GLU A 35 5.68 -6.51 11.87
N TYR A 36 6.12 -5.63 10.95
CA TYR A 36 6.86 -5.97 9.74
C TYR A 36 6.11 -6.84 8.72
N LEU A 37 4.79 -6.99 8.88
CA LEU A 37 3.95 -7.61 7.86
C LEU A 37 3.55 -6.62 6.78
N THR A 38 3.44 -7.12 5.55
CA THR A 38 2.87 -6.32 4.45
C THR A 38 1.41 -5.96 4.77
N PRO A 39 0.89 -4.83 4.26
CA PRO A 39 -0.47 -4.38 4.52
C PRO A 39 -1.51 -5.48 4.27
N SER A 40 -1.48 -6.14 3.10
CA SER A 40 -2.44 -7.22 2.82
C SER A 40 -2.33 -8.42 3.75
N LYS A 41 -1.12 -8.74 4.26
CA LYS A 41 -0.96 -9.80 5.27
C LYS A 41 -1.61 -9.39 6.59
N LYS A 42 -1.41 -8.14 7.03
CA LYS A 42 -2.01 -7.62 8.26
C LYS A 42 -3.53 -7.54 8.16
N GLU A 43 -4.06 -7.07 7.03
CA GLU A 43 -5.50 -7.06 6.74
C GLU A 43 -6.10 -8.48 6.81
N ARG A 44 -5.48 -9.45 6.14
CA ARG A 44 -5.95 -10.84 6.19
C ARG A 44 -5.96 -11.41 7.61
N LEU A 45 -4.93 -11.12 8.42
CA LEU A 45 -4.90 -11.54 9.82
C LEU A 45 -6.02 -10.88 10.64
N TYR A 46 -6.26 -9.58 10.44
CA TYR A 46 -7.34 -8.86 11.10
C TYR A 46 -8.70 -9.49 10.76
N PHE A 47 -9.02 -9.66 9.47
CA PHE A 47 -10.29 -10.22 9.05
C PHE A 47 -10.47 -11.69 9.48
N ASN A 48 -9.43 -12.52 9.36
CA ASN A 48 -9.50 -13.91 9.82
C ASN A 48 -9.71 -14.00 11.34
N LYS A 49 -9.04 -13.15 12.13
CA LYS A 49 -9.26 -13.09 13.58
C LYS A 49 -10.70 -12.69 13.90
N ASN A 50 -11.25 -11.71 13.20
CA ASN A 50 -12.63 -11.27 13.41
C ASN A 50 -13.65 -12.35 13.01
N LEU A 51 -13.41 -13.04 11.89
CA LEU A 51 -14.22 -14.17 11.46
C LEU A 51 -14.22 -15.28 12.51
N LEU A 52 -13.04 -15.67 13.01
CA LEU A 52 -12.91 -16.69 14.07
C LEU A 52 -13.50 -16.25 15.42
N SER A 53 -13.61 -14.95 15.70
CA SER A 53 -14.22 -14.44 16.93
C SER A 53 -15.75 -14.44 16.92
N THR A 54 -16.36 -14.67 15.74
CA THR A 54 -17.82 -14.66 15.55
C THR A 54 -18.40 -16.08 15.49
N VAL A 55 -17.57 -17.13 15.60
CA VAL A 55 -17.97 -18.54 15.62
C VAL A 55 -17.82 -19.11 17.03
#